data_AF-A0AA97HDC8-F1
#
_entry.id   AF-A0AA97HDC8-F1
#
_cell.length_a   1.000
_cell.length_b   1.000
_cell.length_c   1.000
_cell.angle_alpha   90.00
_cell.angle_beta   90.00
_cell.angle_gamma   90.00
#
_symmetry.space_group_name_H-M   'P 1'
#
loop_
_entity.id
_entity.type
_entity.pdbx_description
1 polymer ?
#
loop_
_entity_poly.entity_id
_entity_poly.type
_entity_poly.pdbx_seq_one_letter_code
_entity_poly.pdbx_strand_id
1 'polypeptide(L)' 'MVEQAYGVQGSDLQMGADILVRAALSDEFSYATGLYFDNDIGQFTSPHPDGVDEKKIMQLTQTLETIVA' A
#
# COMPACT_ATOMS: atom_id res chain seq x y z
N MET A 1 -3.24 11.34 -13.35
CA MET A 1 -2.65 11.13 -12.00
C MET A 1 -1.15 10.80 -12.05
N VAL A 2 -0.66 9.69 -12.64
CA VAL A 2 0.80 9.42 -12.72
C VAL A 2 1.51 10.28 -13.78
N GLU A 3 0.96 10.32 -15.00
CA GLU A 3 1.55 11.10 -16.09
C GLU A 3 1.58 12.60 -15.80
N GLN A 4 0.53 13.13 -15.17
CA GLN A 4 0.47 14.53 -14.77
C GLN A 4 1.42 14.88 -13.62
N ALA A 5 1.66 13.96 -12.68
CA ALA A 5 2.50 14.21 -11.52
C ALA A 5 3.99 13.97 -11.80
N TYR A 6 4.30 13.01 -12.68
CA TYR A 6 5.66 12.51 -12.88
C TYR A 6 6.12 12.47 -14.33
N GLY A 7 5.26 12.83 -15.30
CA GLY A 7 5.58 12.79 -16.73
C GLY A 7 5.72 11.38 -17.29
N VAL A 8 5.32 10.35 -16.54
CA VAL A 8 5.44 8.94 -16.92
C VAL A 8 4.06 8.34 -17.10
N GLN A 9 3.85 7.60 -18.21
CA GLN A 9 2.61 6.87 -18.42
C GLN A 9 2.44 5.83 -17.30
N GLY A 10 1.33 5.93 -16.57
CA GLY A 10 0.99 4.97 -15.53
C GLY A 10 0.45 3.66 -16.11
N SER A 11 0.45 2.62 -15.29
CA SER A 11 -0.28 1.38 -15.57
C SER A 11 -1.78 1.60 -15.67
N ASP A 12 -2.49 0.61 -16.23
CA ASP A 12 -3.95 0.64 -16.33
C ASP A 12 -4.61 0.75 -14.94
N LEU A 13 -5.50 1.73 -14.78
CA LEU A 13 -6.26 1.95 -13.55
C LEU A 13 -7.12 0.75 -13.18
N GLN A 14 -7.58 -0.02 -14.18
CA GLN A 14 -8.38 -1.21 -13.95
C GLN A 14 -7.63 -2.25 -13.11
N MET A 15 -6.31 -2.37 -13.28
CA MET A 15 -5.49 -3.31 -12.50
C MET A 15 -5.57 -3.01 -11.00
N GLY A 16 -5.47 -1.74 -10.60
CA GLY A 16 -5.57 -1.34 -9.20
C GLY A 16 -6.97 -1.59 -8.64
N ALA A 17 -8.02 -1.30 -9.43
CA ALA A 17 -9.40 -1.56 -9.03
C ALA A 17 -9.66 -3.07 -8.81
N ASP A 18 -9.16 -3.92 -9.71
CA ASP A 18 -9.32 -5.37 -9.61
C ASP A 18 -8.60 -5.94 -8.38
N ILE A 19 -7.41 -5.43 -8.04
CA ILE A 19 -6.69 -5.82 -6.82
C ILE A 19 -7.50 -5.46 -5.57
N LEU A 20 -8.10 -4.26 -5.51
CA LEU A 20 -8.93 -3.87 -4.36
C LEU A 20 -10.17 -4.75 -4.21
N VAL A 21 -10.85 -5.07 -5.32
CA VAL A 21 -12.00 -5.98 -5.32
C VAL A 21 -11.61 -7.38 -4.83
N ARG A 22 -10.48 -7.91 -5.32
CA ARG A 22 -9.93 -9.19 -4.86
C ARG A 22 -9.57 -9.16 -3.38
N ALA A 23 -8.86 -8.14 -2.93
CA ALA A 23 -8.46 -8.00 -1.53
C ALA A 23 -9.65 -7.95 -0.58
N ALA A 24 -10.77 -7.37 -1.02
CA ALA A 24 -11.99 -7.25 -0.22
C ALA A 24 -12.87 -8.52 -0.22
N LEU A 25 -12.91 -9.28 -1.32
CA LEU A 25 -13.94 -10.30 -1.55
C LEU A 25 -13.41 -11.72 -1.81
N SER A 26 -12.14 -11.88 -2.15
CA SER A 26 -11.54 -13.18 -2.50
C SER A 26 -11.01 -13.91 -1.26
N ASP A 27 -11.12 -15.24 -1.28
CA ASP A 27 -10.50 -16.10 -0.26
C ASP A 27 -8.96 -16.02 -0.26
N GLU A 28 -8.36 -15.56 -1.36
CA GLU A 28 -6.92 -15.30 -1.49
C GLU A 28 -6.38 -14.41 -0.36
N PHE A 29 -7.17 -13.45 0.12
CA PHE A 29 -6.78 -12.48 1.14
C PHE A 29 -7.33 -12.80 2.54
N SER A 30 -8.06 -13.91 2.72
CA SER A 30 -8.74 -14.21 4.00
C SER A 30 -7.80 -14.33 5.21
N TYR A 31 -6.53 -14.66 4.98
CA TYR A 31 -5.50 -14.78 6.03
C TYR A 31 -4.33 -13.81 5.82
N ALA A 32 -4.55 -12.74 5.05
CA ALA A 32 -3.50 -11.79 4.67
C ALA A 32 -3.36 -10.58 5.62
N THR A 33 -4.06 -10.57 6.76
CA THR A 33 -3.98 -9.48 7.74
C THR A 33 -2.52 -9.25 8.18
N GLY A 34 -2.04 -8.02 8.01
CA GLY A 34 -0.67 -7.63 8.36
C GLY A 34 0.39 -7.99 7.31
N LEU A 35 0.02 -8.67 6.22
CA LEU A 35 0.92 -8.89 5.09
C LEU A 35 0.92 -7.69 4.14
N TYR A 36 2.03 -7.50 3.44
CA TYR A 36 2.20 -6.47 2.43
C TYR A 36 2.05 -7.08 1.04
N PHE A 37 1.03 -6.67 0.30
CA PHE A 37 0.85 -7.03 -1.11
C PHE A 37 1.46 -5.94 -1.99
N ASP A 38 2.44 -6.30 -2.80
CA ASP A 38 3.08 -5.39 -3.73
C ASP A 38 2.36 -5.49 -5.08
N ASN A 39 1.69 -4.40 -5.46
CA ASN A 39 0.85 -4.32 -6.66
C ASN A 39 1.66 -4.25 -7.96
N ASP A 40 2.95 -3.91 -7.89
CA ASP A 40 3.82 -3.85 -9.06
C ASP A 40 4.33 -5.25 -9.42
N ILE A 41 4.63 -6.07 -8.41
CA ILE A 41 5.03 -7.49 -8.61
C ILE A 41 3.85 -8.46 -8.59
N GLY A 42 2.70 -8.05 -8.04
CA GLY A 42 1.48 -8.85 -7.96
C GLY A 42 1.50 -10.00 -6.94
N GLN A 43 2.29 -9.88 -5.87
CA GLN A 43 2.42 -10.92 -4.84
C GLN A 43 2.70 -10.32 -3.45
N PHE A 44 2.45 -11.12 -2.40
CA PHE A 44 2.88 -10.77 -1.06
C PHE A 44 4.40 -10.85 -0.92
N THR A 45 4.98 -9.83 -0.30
CA THR A 45 6.43 -9.74 -0.08
C THR A 45 6.74 -8.93 1.17
N SER A 46 8.01 -8.87 1.55
CA SER A 46 8.46 -7.95 2.60
C SER A 46 8.26 -6.50 2.13
N PRO A 47 7.69 -5.63 2.97
CA PRO A 47 7.64 -4.20 2.67
C PRO A 47 9.04 -3.60 2.69
N HIS A 48 9.14 -2.32 2.30
CA HIS A 48 10.35 -1.54 2.54
C HIS A 48 10.73 -1.58 4.05
N PRO A 49 12.02 -1.68 4.42
CA PRO A 49 12.45 -1.81 5.82
C PRO A 49 11.92 -0.72 6.75
N ASP A 50 11.82 0.51 6.26
CA ASP A 50 11.25 1.63 7.04
C ASP A 50 9.77 1.44 7.37
N GLY A 51 9.04 0.66 6.58
CA GLY A 51 7.63 0.35 6.81
C GLY A 51 7.39 -0.62 7.96
N VAL A 52 8.46 -1.21 8.51
CA VAL A 52 8.42 -2.11 9.68
C VAL A 52 9.35 -1.64 10.81
N ASP A 53 9.95 -0.45 10.68
CA ASP A 53 10.76 0.17 11.73
C ASP A 53 9.81 0.83 12.76
N GLU A 54 9.65 0.18 13.91
CA GLU A 54 8.76 0.63 14.99
C GLU A 54 9.02 2.07 15.43
N LYS A 55 10.29 2.51 15.45
CA LYS A 55 10.65 3.86 15.87
C LYS A 55 10.19 4.89 14.85
N LYS A 56 10.38 4.61 13.55
CA LYS A 56 9.90 5.48 12.47
C LYS A 56 8.38 5.55 12.43
N ILE A 57 7.71 4.41 12.59
CA ILE A 57 6.24 4.33 12.65
C ILE A 57 5.71 5.17 13.81
N MET A 58 6.27 5.01 15.02
CA MET A 58 5.84 5.76 16.20
C MET A 58 6.02 7.27 16.02
N GLN A 59 7.19 7.69 15.52
CA GLN A 59 7.47 9.10 15.26
C GLN A 59 6.51 9.70 14.22
N LEU A 60 6.22 8.96 13.15
CA LEU A 60 5.27 9.37 12.11
C LEU A 60 3.86 9.55 12.68
N THR A 61 3.34 8.56 13.40
CA THR A 61 1.99 8.60 13.98
C THR A 61 1.85 9.75 14.96
N GLN A 62 2.83 9.93 15.87
CA GLN A 62 2.81 11.04 16.81
C GLN A 62 2.79 12.40 16.10
N THR A 63 3.56 12.55 15.01
CA THR A 63 3.58 13.78 14.22
C THR A 63 2.22 14.03 13.56
N LEU A 64 1.61 12.99 12.95
CA LEU A 64 0.29 13.10 12.34
C LEU A 64 -0.79 13.49 13.36
N GLU A 65 -0.76 12.91 14.56
CA GLU A 65 -1.68 13.28 15.64
C GLU A 65 -1.55 14.76 16.03
N THR A 66 -0.35 15.33 16.03
CA THR A 66 -0.18 16.77 16.30
C THR A 66 -0.72 17.70 15.20
N ILE A 67 -0.88 17.20 13.97
CA ILE A 67 -1.37 17.98 12.83
C ILE A 67 -2.90 17.88 12.70
N VAL A 68 -3.47 16.72 13.03
CA VAL A 68 -4.89 16.42 12.83
C VAL A 68 -5.74 16.81 14.06
N ALA A 69 -5.15 16.93 15.25
CA ALA A 69 -5.82 17.37 16.48
C ALA A 69 -6.14 18.88 16.47
#